data_AF-A0A946NC48-F1
#
_entry.id   AF-A0A946NC48-F1
#
_cell.length_a   1.000
_cell.length_b   1.000
_cell.length_c   1.000
_cell.angle_alpha   90.00
_cell.angle_beta   90.00
_cell.angle_gamma   90.00
#
_symmetry.space_group_name_H-M   'P 1'
#
loop_
_entity.id
_entity.type
_entity.pdbx_description
1 polymer ?
#
loop_
_entity_poly.entity_id
_entity_poly.type
_entity_poly.pdbx_seq_one_letter_code
_entity_poly.pdbx_strand_id
1 'polypeptide(L)'
;MAYEKDIDHFIKGDGLDSEREQTIGQHIGYRYDVNLVPDYERLTPFLKRYIETMGWRDLNWLEDVHMGYEESRPAVFDRNINGWVTIPPEISLPDNQQDRDMIARELLIKFQMSPGHPMVDLRKAYAKF
;
A
#
# COMPACT_ATOMS: atom_id res chain seq x y z
N MET A 1 -23.33 -13.32 -2.23
CA MET A 1 -23.96 -12.97 -3.52
C MET A 1 -23.01 -12.01 -4.20
N ALA A 2 -22.33 -12.50 -5.24
CA ALA A 2 -21.25 -11.82 -5.92
C ALA A 2 -21.80 -10.73 -6.86
N TYR A 3 -21.02 -9.67 -7.02
CA TYR A 3 -21.32 -8.43 -7.73
C TYR A 3 -21.77 -8.65 -9.18
N GLU A 4 -23.06 -8.45 -9.46
CA GLU A 4 -23.64 -8.32 -10.80
C GLU A 4 -23.50 -6.88 -11.32
N LYS A 5 -22.27 -6.36 -11.44
CA LYS A 5 -22.06 -5.15 -12.24
C LYS A 5 -21.12 -5.47 -13.39
N ASP A 6 -21.65 -5.29 -14.60
CA ASP A 6 -20.95 -5.46 -15.87
C ASP A 6 -19.63 -4.68 -15.83
N ILE A 7 -18.56 -5.29 -16.34
CA ILE A 7 -17.21 -4.74 -16.29
C ILE A 7 -17.13 -3.42 -17.08
N ASP A 8 -18.04 -3.26 -18.06
CA ASP A 8 -18.20 -2.05 -18.86
C ASP A 8 -19.21 -1.03 -18.30
N HIS A 9 -19.73 -1.22 -17.08
CA HIS A 9 -20.76 -0.36 -16.49
C HIS A 9 -20.37 1.13 -16.51
N PHE A 10 -19.09 1.44 -16.27
CA PHE A 10 -18.57 2.81 -16.28
C PHE A 10 -18.32 3.39 -17.69
N ILE A 11 -18.32 2.55 -18.72
CA ILE A 11 -18.17 2.96 -20.13
C ILE A 11 -19.56 3.13 -20.79
N LYS A 12 -20.54 2.30 -20.40
CA LYS A 12 -21.88 2.27 -21.00
C LYS A 12 -22.93 3.10 -20.25
N GLY A 13 -22.68 3.51 -19.00
CA GLY A 13 -23.58 4.34 -18.20
C GLY A 13 -23.08 5.78 -18.03
N ASP A 14 -23.92 6.64 -17.44
CA ASP A 14 -23.59 8.06 -17.15
C ASP A 14 -22.50 8.25 -16.08
N GLY A 15 -21.91 7.17 -15.56
CA GLY A 15 -20.73 7.18 -14.70
C GLY A 15 -20.92 7.77 -13.29
N LEU A 16 -22.15 8.07 -12.86
CA LEU A 16 -22.46 8.72 -11.58
C LEU A 16 -23.56 7.94 -10.82
N ASP A 17 -23.14 7.00 -9.98
CA ASP A 17 -24.04 6.03 -9.33
C ASP A 17 -24.67 6.55 -8.02
N SER A 18 -24.08 7.58 -7.38
CA SER A 18 -24.63 8.15 -6.14
C SER A 18 -25.20 9.56 -6.33
N GLU A 19 -26.27 9.91 -5.59
CA GLU A 19 -26.87 11.26 -5.59
C GLU A 19 -25.81 12.35 -5.35
N ARG A 20 -24.79 12.04 -4.57
CA ARG A 20 -23.67 12.93 -4.28
C ARG A 20 -22.77 13.16 -5.49
N GLU A 21 -22.48 12.13 -6.28
CA GLU A 21 -21.71 12.24 -7.52
C GLU A 21 -22.49 13.02 -8.60
N GLN A 22 -23.81 12.80 -8.67
CA GLN A 22 -24.70 13.57 -9.56
C GLN A 22 -24.76 15.06 -9.17
N THR A 23 -24.72 15.37 -7.88
CA THR A 23 -24.71 16.77 -7.38
C THR A 23 -23.40 17.50 -7.71
N ILE A 24 -22.27 16.79 -7.71
CA ILE A 24 -20.94 17.35 -7.95
C ILE A 24 -20.59 17.34 -9.44
N GLY A 25 -21.29 16.53 -10.25
CA GLY A 25 -21.08 16.40 -11.70
C GLY A 25 -19.73 15.80 -12.07
N GLN A 26 -19.03 15.19 -11.11
CA GLN A 26 -17.72 14.56 -11.31
C GLN A 26 -17.65 13.27 -10.51
N HIS A 27 -17.21 12.20 -11.18
CA HIS A 27 -16.82 10.97 -10.51
C HIS A 27 -15.43 11.16 -9.91
N ILE A 28 -15.35 11.04 -8.59
CA ILE A 28 -14.12 11.29 -7.83
C ILE A 28 -13.37 9.96 -7.66
N GLY A 29 -12.70 9.51 -8.73
CA GLY A 29 -12.14 8.16 -8.85
C GLY A 29 -11.09 7.76 -7.80
N TYR A 30 -10.46 8.70 -7.11
CA TYR A 30 -9.44 8.41 -6.09
C TYR A 30 -10.01 7.88 -4.77
N ARG A 31 -11.33 7.87 -4.57
CA ARG A 31 -11.91 7.27 -3.35
C ARG A 31 -11.93 5.73 -3.40
N TYR A 32 -11.77 5.14 -4.57
CA TYR A 32 -11.79 3.69 -4.79
C TYR A 32 -10.83 3.27 -5.91
N ASP A 33 -9.60 3.81 -5.95
CA ASP A 33 -8.59 3.17 -6.80
C ASP A 33 -8.30 1.81 -6.21
N VAL A 34 -8.81 0.77 -6.86
CA VAL A 34 -8.72 -0.63 -6.45
C VAL A 34 -7.26 -1.08 -6.33
N ASN A 35 -6.31 -0.34 -6.93
CA ASN A 35 -4.87 -0.56 -6.76
C ASN A 35 -4.31 -0.05 -5.42
N LEU A 36 -4.99 0.90 -4.77
CA LEU A 36 -4.58 1.43 -3.47
C LEU A 36 -4.98 0.48 -2.32
N VAL A 37 -6.05 -0.29 -2.50
CA VAL A 37 -6.47 -1.28 -1.52
C VAL A 37 -5.60 -2.55 -1.67
N PRO A 38 -5.04 -3.08 -0.58
CA PRO A 38 -4.30 -4.34 -0.62
C PRO A 38 -5.16 -5.50 -1.16
N ASP A 39 -4.71 -6.13 -2.24
CA ASP A 39 -5.26 -7.41 -2.68
C ASP A 39 -4.73 -8.55 -1.79
N TYR A 40 -5.62 -9.10 -0.95
CA TYR A 40 -5.27 -10.12 0.03
C TYR A 40 -4.84 -11.46 -0.58
N GLU A 41 -5.24 -11.74 -1.84
CA GLU A 41 -4.79 -12.94 -2.55
C GLU A 41 -3.30 -12.87 -2.91
N ARG A 42 -2.78 -11.64 -3.05
CA ARG A 42 -1.40 -11.33 -3.46
C ARG A 42 -0.45 -11.06 -2.30
N LEU A 43 -0.92 -11.22 -1.05
CA LEU A 43 -0.05 -11.05 0.10
C LEU A 43 1.21 -11.91 -0.01
N THR A 44 2.35 -11.27 0.23
CA THR A 44 3.60 -12.00 0.34
C THR A 44 3.56 -12.95 1.56
N PRO A 45 4.37 -14.03 1.57
CA PRO A 45 4.44 -14.92 2.72
C PRO A 45 4.78 -14.20 4.03
N PHE A 46 5.58 -13.13 3.95
CA PHE A 46 5.89 -12.28 5.10
C PHE A 46 4.65 -11.53 5.61
N LEU A 47 3.90 -10.87 4.72
CA LEU A 47 2.71 -10.11 5.09
C LEU A 47 1.62 -11.01 5.68
N LYS A 48 1.43 -12.22 5.14
CA LYS A 48 0.51 -13.22 5.72
C LYS A 48 0.86 -13.53 7.17
N ARG A 49 2.13 -13.87 7.42
CA ARG A 49 2.63 -14.15 8.77
C ARG A 49 2.55 -12.93 9.68
N TYR A 50 2.78 -11.73 9.16
CA TYR A 50 2.69 -10.49 9.91
C TYR A 50 1.26 -10.25 10.42
N ILE A 51 0.25 -10.34 9.56
CA ILE A 51 -1.16 -10.20 9.95
C ILE A 51 -1.52 -11.23 11.03
N GLU A 52 -1.15 -12.49 10.83
CA GLU A 52 -1.39 -13.57 11.80
C GLU A 52 -0.74 -13.29 13.15
N THR A 53 0.52 -12.84 13.16
CA THR A 53 1.29 -12.57 14.39
C THR A 53 0.71 -11.38 15.15
N MET A 54 0.25 -10.35 14.44
CA MET A 54 -0.33 -9.17 15.04
C MET A 54 -1.80 -9.38 15.49
N GLY A 55 -2.43 -10.48 15.06
CA GLY A 55 -3.85 -10.74 15.29
C GLY A 55 -4.76 -9.73 14.57
N TRP A 56 -4.30 -9.21 13.43
CA TRP A 56 -5.02 -8.19 12.66
C TRP A 56 -5.95 -8.84 11.63
N ARG A 57 -6.97 -8.09 11.22
CA ARG A 57 -7.94 -8.54 10.20
C ARG A 57 -7.58 -8.06 8.79
N ASP A 58 -6.78 -7.01 8.67
CA ASP A 58 -6.49 -6.31 7.42
C ASP A 58 -5.12 -5.61 7.48
N LEU A 59 -4.69 -5.04 6.34
CA LEU A 59 -3.50 -4.21 6.17
C LEU A 59 -3.87 -2.78 5.74
N ASN A 60 -5.04 -2.27 6.12
CA ASN A 60 -5.52 -0.98 5.61
C ASN A 60 -4.60 0.18 6.04
N TRP A 61 -3.90 0.08 7.17
CA TRP A 61 -2.92 1.10 7.59
C TRP A 61 -1.71 1.23 6.63
N LEU A 62 -1.53 0.27 5.71
CA LEU A 62 -0.52 0.28 4.65
C LEU A 62 -1.12 0.64 3.27
N GLU A 63 -2.39 1.05 3.18
CA GLU A 63 -3.04 1.37 1.90
C GLU A 63 -2.25 2.42 1.10
N ASP A 64 -1.71 3.39 1.82
CA ASP A 64 -0.98 4.55 1.29
C ASP A 64 0.54 4.30 1.08
N VAL A 65 0.97 3.05 1.18
CA VAL A 65 2.36 2.61 0.93
C VAL A 65 2.45 1.89 -0.41
N HIS A 66 3.29 2.40 -1.31
CA HIS A 66 3.44 1.84 -2.65
C HIS A 66 4.88 1.90 -3.15
N MET A 67 5.16 1.14 -4.20
CA MET A 67 6.43 1.17 -4.90
C MET A 67 6.49 2.40 -5.81
N GLY A 68 7.50 3.23 -5.63
CA GLY A 68 7.80 4.36 -6.50
C GLY A 68 9.26 4.37 -6.92
N TYR A 69 9.73 5.55 -7.35
CA TYR A 69 11.11 5.76 -7.78
C TYR A 69 11.68 7.04 -7.19
N GLU A 70 12.85 6.94 -6.58
CA GLU A 70 13.68 8.07 -6.12
C GLU A 70 14.98 8.08 -6.92
N GLU A 71 15.29 9.17 -7.61
CA GLU A 71 16.49 9.29 -8.45
C GLU A 71 16.68 8.12 -9.45
N SER A 72 15.60 7.67 -10.08
CA SER A 72 15.57 6.51 -10.98
C SER A 72 15.86 5.15 -10.33
N ARG A 73 15.94 5.09 -9.00
CA ARG A 73 16.03 3.83 -8.25
C ARG A 73 14.67 3.50 -7.66
N PRO A 74 14.27 2.22 -7.67
CA PRO A 74 13.05 1.83 -6.99
C PRO A 74 13.16 2.16 -5.49
N ALA A 75 12.07 2.66 -4.93
CA ALA A 75 12.00 3.07 -3.54
C ALA A 75 10.57 2.87 -3.02
N VAL A 76 10.47 2.49 -1.76
CA VAL A 76 9.19 2.47 -1.05
C VAL A 76 8.82 3.90 -0.71
N PHE A 77 7.62 4.31 -1.11
CA PHE A 77 7.05 5.58 -0.72
C PHE A 77 6.02 5.36 0.38
N ASP A 78 6.21 6.04 1.51
CA ASP A 78 5.25 6.10 2.61
C ASP A 78 4.63 7.49 2.66
N ARG A 79 3.36 7.59 2.23
CA ARG A 79 2.63 8.86 2.21
C ARG A 79 2.34 9.39 3.62
N ASN A 80 2.24 8.53 4.64
CA ASN A 80 1.90 8.97 6.00
C ASN A 80 2.95 9.93 6.56
N ILE A 81 4.22 9.71 6.20
CA ILE A 81 5.35 10.56 6.61
C ILE A 81 5.95 11.36 5.44
N ASN A 82 5.40 11.22 4.23
CA ASN A 82 5.92 11.78 3.00
C ASN A 82 7.42 11.45 2.80
N GLY A 83 7.77 10.17 2.98
CA GLY A 83 9.14 9.68 3.03
C GLY A 83 9.43 8.61 2.00
N TRP A 84 10.71 8.50 1.63
CA TRP A 84 11.24 7.52 0.69
C TRP A 84 12.23 6.59 1.38
N VAL A 85 12.13 5.30 1.08
CA VAL A 85 13.09 4.28 1.51
C VAL A 85 13.58 3.54 0.28
N THR A 86 14.82 3.79 -0.13
CA THR A 86 15.45 3.11 -1.26
C THR A 86 15.56 1.61 -1.03
N ILE A 87 15.30 0.82 -2.07
CA ILE A 87 15.43 -0.64 -2.00
C ILE A 87 16.79 -1.07 -2.56
N PRO A 88 17.36 -2.19 -2.06
CA PRO A 88 18.58 -2.75 -2.62
C PRO A 88 18.40 -3.11 -4.11
N PRO A 89 19.40 -2.86 -4.97
CA PRO A 89 19.30 -3.09 -6.41
C PRO A 89 19.18 -4.59 -6.79
N GLU A 90 19.46 -5.50 -5.87
CA GLU A 90 19.38 -6.94 -6.07
C GLU A 90 17.93 -7.47 -6.06
N ILE A 91 16.97 -6.67 -5.59
CA ILE A 91 15.56 -7.05 -5.55
C ILE A 91 14.95 -6.91 -6.95
N SER A 92 14.60 -8.04 -7.56
CA SER A 92 13.80 -8.05 -8.78
C SER A 92 12.36 -7.64 -8.48
N LEU A 93 11.86 -6.63 -9.18
CA LEU A 93 10.48 -6.18 -9.06
C LEU A 93 9.59 -6.85 -10.12
N PRO A 94 8.39 -7.34 -9.73
CA PRO A 94 7.44 -7.91 -10.66
C PRO A 94 6.88 -6.83 -11.60
N ASP A 95 6.28 -7.21 -12.73
CA ASP A 95 5.73 -6.24 -13.69
C ASP A 95 4.35 -5.68 -13.28
N ASN A 96 3.66 -6.35 -12.36
CA ASN A 96 2.34 -5.96 -11.88
C ASN A 96 2.43 -4.99 -10.69
N GLN A 97 1.66 -3.90 -10.75
CA GLN A 97 1.63 -2.83 -9.74
C GLN A 97 1.25 -3.35 -8.35
N GLN A 98 0.19 -4.15 -8.23
CA GLN A 98 -0.24 -4.69 -6.93
C GLN A 98 0.86 -5.52 -6.25
N ASP A 99 1.58 -6.36 -7.01
CA ASP A 99 2.65 -7.17 -6.45
C ASP A 99 3.86 -6.31 -6.02
N ARG A 100 4.15 -5.23 -6.77
CA ARG A 100 5.17 -4.24 -6.36
C ARG A 100 4.78 -3.55 -5.05
N ASP A 101 3.51 -3.18 -4.91
CA ASP A 101 3.04 -2.50 -3.71
C ASP A 101 2.98 -3.45 -2.52
N MET A 102 2.66 -4.74 -2.72
CA MET A 102 2.83 -5.77 -1.68
C MET A 102 4.29 -5.88 -1.21
N ILE A 103 5.25 -5.85 -2.14
CA ILE A 103 6.68 -5.84 -1.80
C ILE A 103 7.06 -4.56 -1.06
N ALA A 104 6.55 -3.40 -1.48
CA ALA A 104 6.81 -2.13 -0.83
C ALA A 104 6.37 -2.14 0.64
N ARG A 105 5.16 -2.64 0.89
CA ARG A 105 4.58 -2.82 2.23
C ARG A 105 5.41 -3.75 3.10
N GLU A 106 5.83 -4.90 2.55
CA GLU A 106 6.74 -5.82 3.24
C GLU A 106 8.08 -5.17 3.59
N LEU A 107 8.68 -4.46 2.64
CA LEU A 107 9.98 -3.81 2.83
C LEU A 107 9.92 -2.72 3.88
N LEU A 108 8.84 -1.92 3.92
CA LEU A 108 8.63 -0.91 4.97
C LEU A 108 8.60 -1.55 6.36
N ILE A 109 7.81 -2.61 6.54
CA ILE A 109 7.72 -3.31 7.84
C ILE A 109 9.09 -3.88 8.22
N LYS A 110 9.78 -4.56 7.29
CA LYS A 110 11.12 -5.10 7.55
C LYS A 110 12.12 -4.01 7.92
N PHE A 111 12.06 -2.84 7.27
CA PHE A 111 12.89 -1.69 7.60
C PHE A 111 12.58 -1.17 9.01
N GLN A 112 11.31 -0.96 9.35
CA GLN A 112 10.89 -0.49 10.67
C GLN A 112 11.28 -1.45 11.80
N MET A 113 11.23 -2.76 11.54
CA MET A 113 11.62 -3.81 12.48
C MET A 113 13.13 -4.12 12.48
N SER A 114 13.90 -3.51 11.58
CA SER A 114 15.32 -3.81 11.43
C SER A 114 16.10 -3.42 12.69
N PRO A 115 17.04 -4.26 13.15
CA PRO A 115 17.92 -3.89 14.27
C PRO A 115 18.80 -2.67 13.96
N GLY A 116 19.02 -2.36 12.67
CA GLY A 116 19.74 -1.17 12.22
C GLY A 116 18.86 0.07 12.05
N HIS A 117 17.59 0.01 12.43
CA HIS A 117 16.69 1.16 12.30
C HIS A 117 17.14 2.30 13.24
N PRO A 118 17.18 3.58 12.79
CA PRO A 118 17.69 4.70 13.60
C PRO A 118 17.00 4.85 14.97
N MET A 119 15.71 4.49 15.07
CA MET A 119 14.98 4.52 16.33
C MET A 119 15.53 3.55 17.39
N VAL A 120 16.21 2.48 16.98
CA VAL A 120 16.88 1.56 17.92
C VAL A 120 18.03 2.29 18.63
N ASP A 121 18.84 3.04 17.89
CA ASP A 121 19.96 3.78 18.46
C ASP A 121 19.48 5.01 19.24
N LEU A 122 18.45 5.71 18.76
CA LEU A 122 17.82 6.79 19.52
C LEU A 122 17.21 6.27 20.83
N ARG A 123 16.59 5.09 20.83
CA ARG A 123 16.08 4.47 22.05
C ARG A 123 17.23 4.15 23.01
N LYS A 124 18.34 3.57 22.55
CA LYS A 124 19.51 3.31 23.41
C LYS A 124 20.08 4.59 24.02
N ALA A 125 20.12 5.68 23.25
CA ALA A 125 20.70 6.94 23.70
C ALA A 125 19.77 7.74 24.63
N TYR A 126 18.46 7.68 24.43
CA TYR A 126 17.51 8.64 25.03
C TYR A 126 16.31 8.02 25.77
N ALA A 127 16.10 6.70 25.74
CA ALA A 127 14.96 6.10 26.45
C ALA A 127 15.09 6.33 27.96
N LYS A 128 14.01 6.86 28.55
CA LYS A 128 13.84 6.90 30.01
C LYS A 128 13.18 5.59 30.45
N PHE A 129 13.57 5.15 31.64
CA PHE A 129 13.31 3.86 32.28
C PHE A 129 11.95 3.22 31.97
#